data_AF-A0A7J2INH8-F1
#
_entry.id   AF-A0A7J2INH8-F1
#
_cell.length_a   1.000
_cell.length_b   1.000
_cell.length_c   1.000
_cell.angle_alpha   90.00
_cell.angle_beta   90.00
_cell.angle_gamma   90.00
#
_symmetry.space_group_name_H-M   'P 1'
#
loop_
_entity.id
_entity.type
_entity.pdbx_description
1 polymer ?
#
loop_
_entity_poly.entity_id
_entity_poly.type
_entity_poly.pdbx_seq_one_letter_code
_entity_poly.pdbx_strand_id
1 'polypeptide(L)'
;MIKFKLHRVSNYVDTSRGRRQVTCGGIVFARKLYNAPPSVKYIYRLLELIGPMSRTEIEEESLLPPRTVGYALRILLDKRLITKAKNAKDKRKIIYKINGTTAF
;
A
#
# COMPACT_ATOMS: atom_id res chain seq x y z
N MET A 1 -30.98 4.42 17.47
CA MET A 1 -30.18 3.23 17.86
C MET A 1 -29.23 2.89 16.73
N ILE A 2 -27.94 3.22 16.83
CA ILE A 2 -26.90 2.56 16.03
C ILE A 2 -25.69 2.34 16.95
N LYS A 3 -25.57 1.14 17.52
CA LYS A 3 -24.41 0.71 18.32
C LYS A 3 -23.27 0.37 17.36
N PHE A 4 -22.29 1.26 17.20
CA PHE A 4 -21.04 0.93 16.52
C PHE A 4 -20.16 0.10 17.48
N LYS A 5 -20.21 -1.22 17.31
CA LYS A 5 -19.44 -2.19 18.07
C LYS A 5 -17.97 -2.13 17.61
N LEU A 6 -17.11 -1.46 18.38
CA LEU A 6 -15.66 -1.52 18.23
C LEU A 6 -15.20 -2.98 18.36
N HIS A 7 -14.95 -3.65 17.24
CA HIS A 7 -14.20 -4.91 17.24
C HIS A 7 -12.72 -4.57 17.14
N ARG A 8 -12.00 -4.85 18.22
CA ARG A 8 -10.55 -4.74 18.36
C ARG A 8 -9.90 -5.81 17.45
N VAL A 9 -9.57 -5.46 16.22
CA VAL A 9 -8.90 -6.39 15.28
C VAL A 9 -7.43 -6.53 15.68
N SER A 10 -7.11 -7.69 16.25
CA SER A 10 -5.77 -8.10 16.66
C SER A 10 -4.92 -8.41 15.43
N ASN A 11 -3.94 -7.56 15.13
CA ASN A 11 -2.98 -7.77 14.04
C ASN A 11 -1.56 -7.81 14.61
N TYR A 12 -1.00 -9.02 14.75
CA TYR A 12 0.37 -9.28 15.18
C TYR A 12 0.94 -10.39 14.29
N VAL A 13 2.19 -10.25 13.83
CA VAL A 13 2.96 -11.35 13.23
C VAL A 13 4.20 -11.64 14.07
N ASP A 14 4.41 -12.91 14.39
CA ASP A 14 5.58 -13.37 15.12
C ASP A 14 6.80 -13.40 14.20
N THR A 15 7.80 -12.59 14.53
CA THR A 15 9.15 -12.75 13.96
C THR A 15 9.93 -13.68 14.88
N SER A 16 10.66 -14.64 14.31
CA SER A 16 11.44 -15.69 15.00
C SER A 16 12.56 -15.18 15.92
N ARG A 17 12.65 -13.86 16.15
CA ARG A 17 13.55 -13.19 17.08
C ARG A 17 12.77 -12.37 18.11
N GLY A 18 11.83 -12.98 18.84
CA GLY A 18 11.31 -12.49 20.13
C GLY A 18 10.76 -11.06 20.25
N ARG A 19 10.78 -10.24 19.19
CA ARG A 19 10.19 -8.90 19.15
C ARG A 19 8.84 -9.01 18.47
N ARG A 20 7.81 -9.05 19.30
CA ARG A 20 6.42 -8.84 18.92
C ARG A 20 6.32 -7.54 18.10
N GLN A 21 6.01 -7.63 16.80
CA GLN A 21 5.68 -6.46 15.99
C GLN A 21 4.18 -6.40 15.72
N VAL A 22 3.57 -5.29 16.14
CA VAL A 22 2.18 -4.93 15.84
C VAL A 22 2.04 -4.74 14.34
N THR A 23 1.12 -5.44 13.69
CA THR A 23 0.70 -5.18 12.30
C THR A 23 -0.65 -4.50 12.25
N CYS A 24 -0.87 -3.47 13.08
CA CYS A 24 -1.93 -2.52 12.73
C CYS A 24 -1.47 -1.79 11.46
N GLY A 25 -2.32 -1.67 10.44
CA GLY A 25 -2.05 -0.95 9.18
C GLY A 25 -1.60 0.53 9.30
N GLY A 26 -1.29 1.01 10.51
CA GLY A 26 -0.70 2.32 10.79
C GLY A 26 0.73 2.33 11.37
N ILE A 27 1.29 1.24 11.92
CA ILE A 27 2.55 1.36 12.72
C ILE A 27 3.83 1.03 11.92
N VAL A 28 3.79 0.05 11.01
CA VAL A 28 4.92 -0.20 10.07
C VAL A 28 5.00 0.90 8.99
N PHE A 29 3.84 1.47 8.66
CA PHE A 29 3.65 2.58 7.72
C PHE A 29 4.54 3.79 8.05
N ALA A 30 4.56 4.20 9.33
CA ALA A 30 5.24 5.42 9.74
C ALA A 30 6.75 5.37 9.47
N ARG A 31 7.48 4.32 9.90
CA ARG A 31 8.96 4.36 9.87
C ARG A 31 9.55 4.35 8.46
N LYS A 32 8.97 3.59 7.52
CA LYS A 32 9.50 3.48 6.14
C LYS A 32 9.10 4.67 5.26
N LEU A 33 7.94 5.28 5.51
CA LEU A 33 7.43 6.41 4.73
C LEU A 33 7.61 7.77 5.43
N TYR A 34 8.08 7.85 6.68
CA TYR A 34 8.21 9.12 7.41
C TYR A 34 8.94 10.20 6.59
N ASN A 35 10.11 9.83 6.05
CA ASN A 35 10.96 10.69 5.22
C ASN A 35 10.58 10.69 3.73
N ALA A 36 9.48 10.04 3.34
CA ALA A 36 9.05 10.01 1.94
C ALA A 36 8.35 11.31 1.55
N PRO A 37 8.46 11.74 0.28
CA PRO A 37 7.72 12.87 -0.24
C PRO A 37 6.19 12.69 -0.10
N PRO A 38 5.41 13.78 -0.04
CA PRO A 38 3.96 13.73 0.12
C PRO A 38 3.26 12.88 -0.96
N SER A 39 3.68 13.01 -2.23
CA SER A 39 3.15 12.23 -3.35
C SER A 39 3.31 10.73 -3.15
N VAL A 40 4.43 10.29 -2.59
CA VAL A 40 4.72 8.88 -2.31
C VAL A 40 3.79 8.33 -1.24
N LYS A 41 3.59 9.10 -0.16
CA LYS A 41 2.66 8.76 0.92
C LYS A 41 1.24 8.63 0.41
N TYR A 42 0.83 9.57 -0.44
CA TYR A 42 -0.50 9.59 -1.04
C TYR A 42 -0.77 8.36 -1.93
N ILE A 43 0.12 8.04 -2.88
CA ILE A 43 -0.09 6.89 -3.77
C ILE A 43 -0.12 5.57 -3.00
N TYR A 44 0.70 5.43 -1.96
CA TYR A 44 0.62 4.25 -1.12
C TYR A 44 -0.76 4.13 -0.44
N ARG A 45 -1.28 5.22 0.12
CA ARG A 45 -2.60 5.23 0.75
C ARG A 45 -3.72 4.98 -0.26
N LEU A 46 -3.59 5.49 -1.47
CA LEU A 46 -4.54 5.27 -2.57
C LEU A 46 -4.63 3.77 -2.92
N LEU A 47 -3.49 3.11 -3.09
CA LEU A 47 -3.42 1.66 -3.33
C LEU A 47 -3.97 0.83 -2.16
N GLU A 48 -3.89 1.34 -0.93
CA GLU A 48 -4.44 0.69 0.25
C GLU A 48 -5.96 0.78 0.32
N LEU A 49 -6.52 1.93 -0.11
CA LEU A 49 -7.95 2.19 -0.08
C LEU A 49 -8.69 1.49 -1.22
N ILE A 50 -8.16 1.58 -2.45
CA ILE A 50 -8.83 1.06 -3.65
C ILE A 50 -8.39 -0.37 -3.95
N GLY A 51 -7.11 -0.68 -3.70
CA GLY A 51 -6.52 -1.98 -3.97
C GLY A 51 -5.53 -1.98 -5.15
N PRO A 52 -5.23 -3.17 -5.70
CA PRO A 52 -4.23 -3.30 -6.77
C PRO A 52 -4.69 -2.64 -8.07
N MET A 53 -3.90 -1.70 -8.56
CA MET A 53 -4.24 -0.91 -9.75
C MET A 53 -3.10 -0.88 -10.78
N SER A 54 -3.45 -0.64 -12.03
CA SER A 54 -2.47 -0.38 -13.09
C SER A 54 -1.89 1.04 -12.96
N ARG A 55 -0.76 1.31 -13.63
CA ARG A 55 -0.15 2.65 -13.59
C ARG A 55 -1.11 3.73 -14.09
N THR A 56 -1.83 3.45 -15.17
CA THR A 56 -2.76 4.39 -15.80
C THR A 56 -3.94 4.68 -14.88
N GLU A 57 -4.51 3.65 -14.25
CA GLU A 57 -5.57 3.83 -13.23
C GLU A 57 -5.08 4.70 -12.07
N ILE A 58 -3.85 4.50 -11.59
CA ILE A 58 -3.28 5.34 -10.52
C ILE A 58 -3.14 6.78 -10.99
N GLU A 59 -2.75 7.03 -12.24
CA GLU A 59 -2.66 8.38 -12.82
C GLU A 59 -4.03 9.07 -12.87
N GLU A 60 -5.08 8.34 -13.27
CA GLU A 60 -6.45 8.82 -13.34
C GLU A 60 -7.04 9.10 -11.95
N GLU A 61 -6.91 8.17 -11.01
CA GLU A 61 -7.45 8.30 -9.65
C GLU A 61 -6.71 9.35 -8.80
N SER A 62 -5.40 9.47 -8.98
CA SER A 62 -4.58 10.43 -8.22
C SER A 62 -4.63 11.85 -8.77
N LEU A 63 -5.03 12.02 -10.04
CA LEU A 63 -4.93 13.27 -10.79
C LEU A 63 -3.50 13.87 -10.81
N LEU A 64 -2.48 13.03 -10.62
CA LEU A 64 -1.08 13.44 -10.63
C LEU A 64 -0.46 13.26 -12.02
N PRO A 65 0.54 14.10 -12.37
CA PRO A 65 1.29 13.90 -13.61
C PRO A 65 1.95 12.51 -13.67
N PRO A 66 2.02 11.86 -14.86
CA PRO A 66 2.61 10.52 -15.02
C PRO A 66 4.05 10.39 -14.51
N ARG A 67 4.82 11.49 -14.56
CA ARG A 67 6.18 11.57 -14.03
C ARG A 67 6.20 11.44 -12.50
N THR A 68 5.26 12.10 -11.82
CA THR A 68 5.12 12.06 -10.35
C THR A 68 4.67 10.68 -9.89
N VAL A 69 3.70 10.08 -10.59
CA VAL A 69 3.25 8.71 -10.30
C VAL A 69 4.39 7.72 -10.50
N GLY A 70 5.11 7.80 -11.62
CA GLY A 70 6.28 6.96 -11.87
C GLY A 70 7.37 7.11 -10.80
N TYR A 71 7.68 8.34 -10.38
CA TYR A 71 8.64 8.61 -9.32
C TYR A 71 8.21 8.00 -7.98
N ALA A 72 6.94 8.16 -7.61
CA ALA A 72 6.40 7.62 -6.38
C ALA A 72 6.38 6.07 -6.38
N LEU A 73 5.93 5.45 -7.47
CA LEU A 73 5.96 3.99 -7.62
C LEU A 73 7.38 3.43 -7.53
N ARG A 74 8.36 4.12 -8.12
CA ARG A 74 9.78 3.75 -8.00
C ARG A 74 10.22 3.74 -6.54
N ILE A 75 9.96 4.82 -5.79
CA ILE A 75 10.35 4.90 -4.38
C ILE A 75 9.66 3.82 -3.53
N LEU A 76 8.38 3.54 -3.79
CA LEU A 76 7.64 2.50 -3.08
C LEU A 76 8.18 1.10 -3.37
N LEU A 77 8.59 0.83 -4.61
CA LEU A 77 9.25 -0.42 -4.99
C LEU A 77 10.63 -0.56 -4.34
N ASP A 78 11.43 0.50 -4.34
CA ASP A 78 12.76 0.52 -3.74
C ASP A 78 12.68 0.25 -2.23
N LYS A 79 11.67 0.83 -1.57
CA LYS A 79 11.37 0.57 -0.14
C LYS A 79 10.70 -0.78 0.12
N ARG A 80 10.44 -1.59 -0.92
CA ARG A 80 9.76 -2.91 -0.87
C ARG A 80 8.39 -2.85 -0.22
N LEU A 81 7.68 -1.74 -0.38
CA LEU A 81 6.33 -1.53 0.15
C LEU A 81 5.26 -2.04 -0.81
N ILE A 82 5.55 -1.98 -2.11
CA ILE A 82 4.69 -2.53 -3.16
C ILE A 82 5.45 -3.54 -4.01
N THR A 83 4.72 -4.36 -4.77
CA THR A 83 5.25 -5.27 -5.80
C THR A 83 4.51 -5.09 -7.10
N LYS A 84 5.19 -5.44 -8.20
CA LYS A 84 4.57 -5.58 -9.52
C LYS A 84 4.00 -6.99 -9.64
N ALA A 85 2.77 -7.09 -10.12
CA ALA A 85 2.15 -8.36 -10.51
C ALA A 85 1.56 -8.22 -11.92
N LYS A 86 1.36 -9.35 -12.59
CA LYS A 86 0.61 -9.38 -13.85
C LYS A 86 -0.88 -9.26 -13.53
N ASN A 87 -1.61 -8.49 -14.32
CA ASN A 87 -3.06 -8.42 -14.17
C ASN A 87 -3.67 -9.81 -14.47
N ALA A 88 -4.67 -10.21 -13.68
CA ALA A 88 -5.35 -11.48 -13.85
C ALA A 88 -6.17 -11.52 -15.15
N LYS A 89 -6.77 -10.40 -15.56
CA LYS A 89 -7.56 -10.29 -16.80
C LYS A 89 -6.68 -10.22 -18.04
N ASP A 90 -5.60 -9.43 -17.97
CA ASP A 90 -4.65 -9.25 -19.07
C ASP A 90 -3.21 -9.35 -18.57
N LYS A 91 -2.55 -10.49 -18.83
CA LYS A 91 -1.19 -10.77 -18.37
C LYS A 91 -0.13 -9.81 -18.93
N ARG A 92 -0.45 -9.04 -19.99
CA ARG A 92 0.45 -8.03 -20.57
C ARG A 92 0.50 -6.76 -19.72
N LYS A 93 -0.57 -6.48 -18.98
CA LYS A 93 -0.66 -5.32 -18.09
C LYS A 93 -0.03 -5.63 -16.73
N ILE A 94 0.67 -4.62 -16.20
CA ILE A 94 1.28 -4.67 -14.88
C ILE A 94 0.40 -3.90 -13.91
N ILE A 95 0.12 -4.53 -12.77
CA ILE A 95 -0.56 -3.93 -11.63
C ILE A 95 0.40 -3.82 -10.44
N TYR A 96 0.18 -2.80 -9.62
CA TYR A 96 0.92 -2.56 -8.41
C TYR A 96 0.08 -2.97 -7.21
N LYS A 97 0.65 -3.80 -6.32
CA LYS A 97 -0.02 -4.28 -5.12
C LYS A 97 0.82 -3.99 -3.87
N ILE A 98 0.18 -3.77 -2.74
CA ILE A 98 0.88 -3.59 -1.46
C ILE A 98 1.39 -4.95 -0.95
N ASN A 99 2.60 -4.95 -0.40
CA ASN A 99 3.20 -6.15 0.18
C ASN A 99 2.68 -6.33 1.61
N GLY A 100 1.93 -7.41 1.85
CA GLY A 100 1.45 -7.76 3.19
C GLY A 100 0.05 -7.24 3.53
N THR A 101 -0.67 -6.67 2.57
CA THR A 101 -2.10 -6.42 2.71
C THR A 101 -2.86 -7.47 1.94
N THR A 102 -3.31 -8.51 2.64
CA THR A 102 -4.52 -9.23 2.24
C THR A 102 -5.66 -8.32 2.68
N ALA A 103 -6.18 -7.51 1.76
CA ALA A 103 -7.43 -6.79 2.02
C ALA A 103 -8.59 -7.80 2.03
N PHE A 104 -9.53 -7.53 2.93
CA PHE A 104 -10.69 -8.36 3.28
C PHE A 104 -11.72 -8.47 2.15
#